data_AF-A0A9E2C5U8-F1
#
_entry.id   AF-A0A9E2C5U8-F1
#
_cell.length_a   1.000
_cell.length_b   1.000
_cell.length_c   1.000
_cell.angle_alpha   90.00
_cell.angle_beta   90.00
_cell.angle_gamma   90.00
#
_symmetry.space_group_name_H-M   'P 1'
#
loop_
_entity.id
_entity.type
_entity.pdbx_description
1 polymer ?
#
loop_
_entity_poly.entity_id
_entity_poly.type
_entity_poly.pdbx_seq_one_letter_code
_entity_poly.pdbx_strand_id
1 'polypeptide(L)'
;MRGHHGTRQAGVSLIEVVVALFVLSIGMLGMAGLQMASLRANQSSYERSAAVLGAYTMIDRLRADVAAAQAGSYNIEFADDACDAPEGSSFADTQLAAWFGDLRTSVGPSACGAVSCTGGIAGSCVVSVRWDDSRARGASDQVFQIEARL
;
A
#
# COMPACT_ATOMS: atom_id res chain seq x y z
N MET A 1 63.83 -14.85 43.85
CA MET A 1 63.18 -13.51 43.92
C MET A 1 62.25 -13.38 42.72
N ARG A 2 60.92 -13.35 42.93
CA ARG A 2 59.91 -13.29 41.87
C ARG A 2 59.28 -11.89 41.89
N GLY A 3 59.55 -11.08 40.87
CA GLY A 3 58.97 -9.75 40.71
C GLY A 3 57.60 -9.83 40.03
N HIS A 4 56.54 -9.49 40.76
CA HIS A 4 55.23 -9.23 40.15
C HIS A 4 55.25 -7.85 39.49
N HIS A 5 55.14 -7.82 38.16
CA HIS A 5 54.85 -6.61 37.41
C HIS A 5 53.36 -6.30 37.59
N GLY A 6 53.04 -5.32 38.44
CA GLY A 6 51.68 -4.77 38.53
C GLY A 6 51.35 -4.05 37.23
N THR A 7 50.41 -4.59 36.47
CA THR A 7 49.84 -3.91 35.30
C THR A 7 49.16 -2.63 35.75
N ARG A 8 49.67 -1.46 35.34
CA ARG A 8 49.02 -0.18 35.60
C ARG A 8 47.70 -0.14 34.84
N GLN A 9 46.60 -0.15 35.57
CA GLN A 9 45.28 0.11 35.04
C GLN A 9 45.22 1.59 34.59
N ALA A 10 45.16 1.82 33.27
CA ALA A 10 44.85 3.14 32.74
C ALA A 10 43.35 3.39 33.02
N GLY A 11 43.05 4.32 33.93
CA GLY A 11 41.67 4.74 34.19
C GLY A 11 41.09 5.43 32.96
N VAL A 12 39.82 5.14 32.66
CA VAL A 12 39.05 5.83 31.61
C VAL A 12 38.86 7.29 32.01
N SER A 13 39.14 8.22 31.11
CA SER A 13 38.89 9.65 31.35
C SER A 13 37.40 9.98 31.23
N LEU A 14 36.90 10.93 32.01
CA LEU A 14 35.51 11.42 31.89
C LEU A 14 35.18 11.88 30.45
N ILE A 15 36.18 12.41 29.74
CA ILE A 15 36.02 12.85 28.36
C ILE A 15 35.81 11.67 27.39
N GLU A 16 36.40 10.51 27.69
CA GLU A 16 36.31 9.30 26.86
C GLU A 16 34.90 8.71 26.91
N VAL A 17 34.30 8.68 28.10
CA VAL A 17 32.90 8.25 28.28
C VAL A 17 31.94 9.20 27.57
N VAL A 18 32.15 10.51 27.68
CA VAL A 18 31.28 11.51 27.01
C VAL A 18 31.37 11.40 25.50
N VAL A 19 32.57 11.22 24.94
CA VAL A 19 32.76 11.00 23.50
C VAL A 19 32.11 9.69 23.05
N ALA A 20 32.23 8.60 23.82
CA ALA A 20 31.58 7.33 23.52
C ALA A 20 30.04 7.46 23.49
N LEU A 21 29.45 8.15 24.48
CA LEU A 21 28.02 8.42 24.52
C LEU A 21 27.57 9.33 23.37
N PHE A 22 28.37 10.32 22.99
CA PHE A 22 28.10 11.20 21.85
C PHE A 22 28.03 10.40 20.55
N VAL A 23 29.03 9.58 20.25
CA VAL A 23 29.04 8.73 19.03
C VAL A 23 27.88 7.73 19.05
N LEU A 24 27.60 7.11 20.21
CA LEU A 24 26.49 6.18 20.39
C LEU A 24 25.13 6.85 20.10
N SER A 25 24.92 8.07 20.62
CA SER A 25 23.66 8.80 20.39
C SER A 25 23.43 9.14 18.92
N ILE A 26 24.48 9.53 18.18
CA ILE A 26 24.40 9.74 16.72
C ILE A 26 24.06 8.42 16.01
N GLY A 27 24.71 7.32 16.41
CA GLY A 27 24.43 5.99 15.86
C GLY A 27 22.97 5.56 16.07
N MET A 28 22.41 5.79 17.26
CA MET A 28 21.01 5.50 17.56
C MET A 28 20.03 6.34 16.74
N LEU A 29 20.30 7.63 16.55
CA LEU A 29 19.50 8.49 15.69
C LEU A 29 19.50 8.00 14.23
N GLY A 30 20.66 7.56 13.72
CA GLY A 30 20.77 6.94 12.40
C GLY A 30 19.90 5.68 12.26
N MET A 31 19.98 4.76 13.24
CA MET A 31 19.16 3.55 13.26
C MET A 31 17.66 3.85 13.37
N ALA A 32 17.26 4.83 14.17
CA ALA A 32 15.86 5.26 14.26
C ALA A 32 15.34 5.78 12.91
N GLY A 33 16.17 6.55 12.17
CA GLY A 33 15.86 6.98 10.82
C GLY A 33 15.63 5.81 9.85
N LEU A 34 16.52 4.82 9.88
CA LEU A 34 16.38 3.61 9.06
C LEU A 34 15.14 2.78 9.42
N GLN A 35 14.82 2.66 10.71
CA GLN A 35 13.60 1.97 11.16
C GLN A 35 12.34 2.67 10.63
N MET A 36 12.26 3.99 10.74
CA MET A 36 11.13 4.75 10.19
C MET A 36 11.02 4.60 8.67
N ALA A 37 12.14 4.66 7.94
CA ALA A 37 12.15 4.44 6.50
C ALA A 37 11.66 3.02 6.12
N SER A 38 12.11 2.01 6.87
CA SER A 38 11.67 0.62 6.69
C SER A 38 10.15 0.48 6.94
N LEU A 39 9.62 1.07 8.00
CA LEU A 39 8.18 1.04 8.28
C LEU A 39 7.35 1.67 7.14
N ARG A 40 7.79 2.83 6.62
CA ARG A 40 7.12 3.48 5.48
C ARG A 40 7.15 2.61 4.22
N ALA A 41 8.29 1.98 3.92
CA ALA A 41 8.41 1.09 2.77
C ALA A 41 7.54 -0.18 2.90
N ASN A 42 7.43 -0.73 4.12
CA ASN A 42 6.55 -1.87 4.39
C ASN A 42 5.08 -1.48 4.23
N GLN A 43 4.66 -0.34 4.77
CA GLN A 43 3.29 0.16 4.63
C GLN A 43 2.90 0.31 3.16
N SER A 44 3.73 0.99 2.36
CA SER A 44 3.50 1.14 0.91
C SER A 44 3.45 -0.21 0.15
N SER A 45 4.27 -1.18 0.55
CA SER A 45 4.25 -2.52 -0.05
C SER A 45 2.96 -3.28 0.30
N TYR A 46 2.46 -3.08 1.53
CA TYR A 46 1.18 -3.61 1.95
C TYR A 46 0.02 -3.00 1.16
N GLU A 47 -0.04 -1.67 1.03
CA GLU A 47 -1.09 -0.97 0.27
C GLU A 47 -1.13 -1.44 -1.19
N ARG A 48 0.03 -1.57 -1.83
CA ARG A 48 0.12 -2.12 -3.19
C ARG A 48 -0.40 -3.55 -3.28
N SER A 49 -0.08 -4.40 -2.30
CA SER A 49 -0.55 -5.78 -2.26
C SER A 49 -2.07 -5.85 -2.05
N ALA A 50 -2.61 -5.02 -1.17
CA ALA A 50 -4.04 -4.88 -0.94
C ALA A 50 -4.77 -4.37 -2.20
N ALA A 51 -4.19 -3.41 -2.93
CA ALA A 51 -4.77 -2.90 -4.18
C ALA A 51 -4.82 -3.99 -5.27
N VAL A 52 -3.76 -4.79 -5.39
CA VAL A 52 -3.71 -5.95 -6.31
C VAL A 52 -4.81 -6.95 -5.95
N LEU A 53 -4.92 -7.33 -4.66
CA LEU A 53 -5.98 -8.22 -4.20
C LEU A 53 -7.37 -7.63 -4.46
N GLY A 54 -7.57 -6.33 -4.21
CA GLY A 54 -8.82 -5.63 -4.48
C GLY A 54 -9.20 -5.65 -5.96
N ALA A 55 -8.24 -5.57 -6.88
CA ALA A 55 -8.52 -5.70 -8.30
C ALA A 55 -8.93 -7.14 -8.69
N TYR A 56 -8.27 -8.15 -8.13
CA TYR A 56 -8.62 -9.56 -8.36
C TYR A 56 -10.00 -9.91 -7.80
N THR A 57 -10.35 -9.44 -6.60
CA THR A 57 -11.68 -9.70 -6.03
C THR A 57 -12.78 -9.07 -6.89
N MET A 58 -12.52 -7.93 -7.53
CA MET A 58 -13.46 -7.36 -8.50
C MET A 58 -13.57 -8.22 -9.76
N ILE A 59 -12.46 -8.71 -10.32
CA ILE A 59 -12.53 -9.67 -11.44
C ILE A 59 -13.40 -10.88 -11.09
N ASP A 60 -13.25 -11.41 -9.88
CA ASP A 60 -14.04 -12.57 -9.44
C ASP A 60 -15.53 -12.22 -9.29
N ARG A 61 -15.86 -11.01 -8.83
CA ARG A 61 -17.24 -10.49 -8.82
C ARG A 61 -17.80 -10.34 -10.24
N LEU A 62 -17.00 -9.86 -11.20
CA LEU A 62 -17.41 -9.75 -12.61
C LEU A 62 -17.66 -11.14 -13.24
N ARG A 63 -16.85 -12.14 -12.88
CA ARG A 63 -17.05 -13.54 -13.29
C ARG A 63 -18.27 -14.19 -12.65
N ALA A 64 -18.68 -13.73 -11.47
CA ALA A 64 -19.91 -14.21 -10.84
C ALA A 64 -21.17 -13.65 -11.52
N ASP A 65 -21.09 -12.46 -12.12
CA ASP A 65 -22.19 -11.80 -12.84
C ASP A 65 -21.76 -11.35 -14.25
N VAL A 66 -21.33 -12.34 -15.05
CA VAL A 66 -20.80 -12.11 -16.41
C VAL A 66 -21.81 -11.39 -17.30
N ALA A 67 -23.10 -11.72 -17.19
CA ALA A 67 -24.14 -11.13 -18.03
C ALA A 67 -24.25 -9.61 -17.80
N ALA A 68 -24.27 -9.16 -16.54
CA ALA A 68 -24.31 -7.73 -16.23
C ALA A 68 -22.97 -7.04 -16.54
N ALA A 69 -21.84 -7.71 -16.31
CA ALA A 69 -20.52 -7.19 -16.69
C ALA A 69 -20.40 -6.96 -18.20
N GLN A 70 -20.83 -7.91 -19.02
CA GLN A 70 -20.84 -7.78 -20.48
C GLN A 70 -21.86 -6.75 -20.98
N ALA A 71 -22.95 -6.54 -20.23
CA ALA A 71 -23.92 -5.46 -20.48
C ALA A 71 -23.42 -4.08 -20.04
N GLY A 72 -22.24 -4.00 -19.40
CA GLY A 72 -21.64 -2.74 -18.95
C GLY A 72 -22.18 -2.23 -17.61
N SER A 73 -22.97 -3.01 -16.88
CA SER A 73 -23.53 -2.59 -15.57
C SER A 73 -22.48 -2.35 -14.51
N TYR A 74 -21.27 -2.88 -14.69
CA TYR A 74 -20.13 -2.63 -13.81
C TYR A 74 -19.24 -1.47 -14.28
N ASN A 75 -19.51 -0.86 -15.44
CA ASN A 75 -18.63 0.16 -16.00
C ASN A 75 -18.66 1.42 -15.15
N ILE A 76 -17.51 1.77 -14.60
CA ILE A 76 -17.31 2.96 -13.78
C ILE A 76 -15.92 3.51 -14.08
N GLU A 77 -15.84 4.80 -14.36
CA GLU A 77 -14.58 5.49 -14.53
C GLU A 77 -14.08 6.00 -13.18
N PHE A 78 -12.80 6.39 -13.12
CA PHE A 78 -12.35 7.18 -11.99
C PHE A 78 -13.11 8.50 -12.01
N ALA A 79 -14.09 8.65 -11.12
CA ALA A 79 -14.60 9.98 -10.80
C ALA A 79 -13.42 10.86 -10.33
N ASP A 80 -13.52 12.17 -10.56
CA ASP A 80 -12.64 13.16 -9.92
C ASP A 80 -12.64 12.95 -8.39
N ASP A 81 -11.72 13.61 -7.68
CA ASP A 81 -11.34 13.57 -6.24
C ASP A 81 -12.22 12.86 -5.20
N ALA A 82 -13.53 12.76 -5.38
CA ALA A 82 -14.49 12.14 -4.47
C ALA A 82 -14.43 10.60 -4.46
N CYS A 83 -14.04 9.95 -5.56
CA CYS A 83 -13.98 8.49 -5.67
C CYS A 83 -15.24 7.78 -5.11
N ASP A 84 -16.41 8.37 -5.32
CA ASP A 84 -17.65 7.87 -4.73
C ASP A 84 -18.04 6.55 -5.39
N ALA A 85 -18.55 5.63 -4.57
CA ALA A 85 -19.20 4.44 -5.08
C ALA A 85 -20.46 4.84 -5.86
N PRO A 86 -20.83 4.11 -6.91
CA PRO A 86 -22.06 4.40 -7.64
C PRO A 86 -23.27 4.21 -6.72
N GLU A 87 -24.21 5.16 -6.81
CA GLU A 87 -25.48 5.07 -6.09
C GLU A 87 -26.47 4.25 -6.92
N GLY A 88 -27.05 3.22 -6.30
CA GLY A 88 -28.03 2.37 -6.96
C GLY A 88 -28.44 1.17 -6.12
N SER A 89 -29.40 0.42 -6.64
CA SER A 89 -29.97 -0.76 -5.97
C SER A 89 -29.82 -2.05 -6.78
N SER A 90 -29.17 -1.99 -7.96
CA SER A 90 -28.87 -3.20 -8.69
C SER A 90 -27.84 -4.03 -7.94
N PHE A 91 -27.75 -5.31 -8.29
CA PHE A 91 -26.70 -6.17 -7.76
C PHE A 91 -25.30 -5.61 -8.09
N ALA A 92 -25.09 -5.13 -9.32
CA ALA A 92 -23.84 -4.51 -9.73
C ALA A 92 -23.47 -3.28 -8.86
N ASP A 93 -24.43 -2.38 -8.61
CA ASP A 93 -24.21 -1.19 -7.76
C ASP A 93 -23.81 -1.58 -6.33
N THR A 94 -24.51 -2.57 -5.76
CA THR A 94 -24.22 -3.08 -4.41
C THR A 94 -22.82 -3.70 -4.35
N GLN A 95 -22.43 -4.45 -5.38
CA GLN A 95 -21.11 -5.08 -5.47
C GLN A 95 -19.99 -4.05 -5.66
N LEU A 96 -20.23 -2.98 -6.44
CA LEU A 96 -19.29 -1.86 -6.60
C LEU A 96 -19.17 -1.08 -5.28
N ALA A 97 -20.27 -0.76 -4.61
CA ALA A 97 -20.24 -0.08 -3.33
C ALA A 97 -19.48 -0.86 -2.25
N ALA A 98 -19.71 -2.18 -2.16
CA ALA A 98 -18.95 -3.05 -1.28
C ALA A 98 -17.46 -3.06 -1.64
N TRP A 99 -17.12 -3.14 -2.93
CA TRP A 99 -15.73 -3.14 -3.40
C TRP A 99 -15.00 -1.85 -3.03
N PHE A 100 -15.65 -0.71 -3.23
CA PHE A 100 -15.15 0.60 -2.83
C PHE A 100 -14.96 0.73 -1.31
N GLY A 101 -15.80 0.09 -0.50
CA GLY A 101 -15.60 -0.04 0.95
C GLY A 101 -14.39 -0.89 1.33
N ASP A 102 -14.22 -2.03 0.64
CA ASP A 102 -13.09 -2.94 0.84
C ASP A 102 -11.75 -2.26 0.48
N LEU A 103 -11.69 -1.53 -0.64
CA LEU A 103 -10.52 -0.75 -1.05
C LEU A 103 -10.16 0.30 0.00
N ARG A 104 -11.15 1.07 0.49
CA ARG A 104 -10.91 2.10 1.52
C ARG A 104 -10.38 1.53 2.82
N THR A 105 -10.85 0.34 3.20
CA THR A 105 -10.46 -0.33 4.44
C THR A 105 -9.08 -0.97 4.34
N SER A 106 -8.77 -1.58 3.19
CA SER A 106 -7.56 -2.39 3.01
C SER A 106 -6.37 -1.64 2.43
N VAL A 107 -6.61 -0.70 1.51
CA VAL A 107 -5.57 0.09 0.82
C VAL A 107 -5.41 1.46 1.48
N GLY A 108 -6.52 2.15 1.74
CA GLY A 108 -6.51 3.44 2.40
C GLY A 108 -7.63 4.37 1.96
N PRO A 109 -7.85 5.50 2.64
CA PRO A 109 -9.02 6.35 2.42
C PRO A 109 -9.08 7.01 1.04
N SER A 110 -7.94 7.16 0.36
CA SER A 110 -7.83 7.68 -1.01
C SER A 110 -7.92 6.59 -2.08
N ALA A 111 -8.22 5.35 -1.71
CA ALA A 111 -8.30 4.25 -2.67
C ALA A 111 -9.60 4.29 -3.48
N CYS A 112 -9.46 4.15 -4.79
CA CYS A 112 -10.53 4.29 -5.76
C CYS A 112 -10.47 3.16 -6.78
N GLY A 113 -11.61 2.87 -7.40
CA GLY A 113 -11.74 1.82 -8.40
C GLY A 113 -12.30 2.33 -9.72
N ALA A 114 -11.90 1.70 -10.83
CA ALA A 114 -12.52 1.85 -12.12
C ALA A 114 -12.65 0.48 -12.79
N VAL A 115 -13.73 0.28 -13.54
CA VAL A 115 -13.99 -0.95 -14.31
C VAL A 115 -14.46 -0.54 -15.71
N SER A 116 -13.85 -1.15 -16.74
CA SER A 116 -14.24 -0.94 -18.14
C SER A 116 -14.35 -2.29 -18.85
N CYS A 117 -15.58 -2.74 -19.06
CA CYS A 117 -15.90 -3.94 -19.82
C CYS A 117 -16.30 -3.58 -21.25
N THR A 118 -15.67 -4.24 -22.22
CA THR A 118 -15.91 -4.04 -23.66
C THR A 118 -16.09 -5.39 -24.38
N GLY A 119 -16.81 -5.43 -25.51
CA GLY A 119 -16.82 -6.60 -26.40
C GLY A 119 -17.91 -7.66 -26.19
N GLY A 120 -18.95 -7.39 -25.38
CA GLY A 120 -20.11 -8.27 -25.25
C GLY A 120 -19.76 -9.68 -24.77
N ILE A 121 -20.31 -10.72 -25.40
CA ILE A 121 -20.20 -12.14 -24.97
C ILE A 121 -18.76 -12.70 -24.96
N ALA A 122 -17.83 -12.05 -25.64
CA ALA A 122 -16.41 -12.39 -25.67
C ALA A 122 -15.53 -11.31 -25.00
N GLY A 123 -16.16 -10.48 -24.19
CA GLY A 123 -15.60 -9.23 -23.73
C GLY A 123 -14.44 -9.37 -22.75
N SER A 124 -13.56 -8.37 -22.78
CA SER A 124 -12.56 -8.17 -21.74
C SER A 124 -12.98 -7.01 -20.83
N CYS A 125 -12.67 -7.17 -19.54
CA CYS A 125 -12.86 -6.17 -18.53
C CYS A 125 -11.51 -5.76 -17.97
N VAL A 126 -11.28 -4.46 -17.96
CA VAL A 126 -10.14 -3.83 -17.32
C VAL A 126 -10.59 -3.34 -15.94
N VAL A 127 -9.94 -3.83 -14.89
CA VAL A 127 -10.12 -3.34 -13.52
C VAL A 127 -8.90 -2.53 -13.15
N SER A 128 -9.13 -1.30 -12.67
CA SER A 128 -8.10 -0.39 -12.20
C SER A 128 -8.35 0.02 -10.76
N VAL A 129 -7.29 0.10 -9.96
CA VAL A 129 -7.30 0.58 -8.58
C VAL A 129 -6.28 1.70 -8.45
N ARG A 130 -6.71 2.86 -7.94
CA ARG A 130 -5.87 4.04 -7.72
C ARG A 130 -5.77 4.36 -6.23
N TRP A 131 -4.61 4.79 -5.74
CA TRP A 131 -4.44 5.30 -4.38
C TRP A 131 -3.25 6.26 -4.26
N ASP A 132 -3.22 7.04 -3.18
CA ASP A 132 -2.13 7.97 -2.86
C ASP A 132 -1.04 7.30 -2.00
N ASP A 133 0.18 7.20 -2.53
CA ASP A 133 1.39 6.66 -1.86
C ASP A 133 2.48 7.74 -1.65
N SER A 134 2.07 9.01 -1.57
CA SER A 134 2.96 10.17 -1.37
C SER A 134 3.78 10.05 -0.09
N ARG A 135 3.24 9.39 0.94
CA ARG A 135 3.90 9.17 2.24
C ARG A 135 5.14 8.28 2.16
N ALA A 136 5.20 7.34 1.21
CA ALA A 136 6.35 6.45 1.08
C ALA A 136 7.25 6.78 -0.12
N ARG A 137 6.68 7.22 -1.24
CA ARG A 137 7.43 7.47 -2.49
C ARG A 137 7.32 8.89 -3.04
N GLY A 138 6.51 9.76 -2.43
CA GLY A 138 6.27 11.11 -2.95
C GLY A 138 5.41 11.16 -4.22
N ALA A 139 4.77 10.05 -4.59
CA ALA A 139 3.90 9.96 -5.77
C ALA A 139 2.43 9.86 -5.32
N SER A 140 1.62 10.86 -5.67
CA SER A 140 0.25 11.03 -5.19
C SER A 140 -0.81 10.19 -5.92
N ASP A 141 -0.45 9.49 -7.01
CA ASP A 141 -1.38 8.68 -7.81
C ASP A 141 -0.71 7.39 -8.29
N GLN A 142 -0.74 6.35 -7.44
CA GLN A 142 -0.41 5.00 -7.88
C GLN A 142 -1.63 4.36 -8.52
N VAL A 143 -1.47 3.76 -9.69
CA VAL A 143 -2.52 3.01 -10.37
C VAL A 143 -2.02 1.59 -10.62
N PHE A 144 -2.82 0.61 -10.20
CA PHE A 144 -2.69 -0.79 -10.60
C PHE A 144 -3.83 -1.14 -11.54
N GLN A 145 -3.52 -1.81 -12.66
CA GLN A 145 -4.51 -2.21 -13.66
C GLN A 145 -4.29 -3.66 -14.04
N ILE A 146 -5.39 -4.39 -14.21
CA ILE A 146 -5.41 -5.77 -14.68
C ILE A 146 -6.55 -5.97 -15.67
N GLU A 147 -6.28 -6.72 -16.73
CA GLU A 147 -7.28 -7.11 -17.72
C GLU A 147 -7.66 -8.58 -17.52
N ALA A 148 -8.95 -8.87 -17.56
CA ALA A 148 -9.49 -10.21 -17.52
C ALA A 148 -10.48 -10.41 -18.66
N ARG A 149 -10.42 -11.58 -19.30
CA ARG A 149 -11.48 -12.05 -20.18
C ARG A 149 -12.56 -12.75 -19.34
N LEU A 150 -13.82 -12.39 -19.59
CA LEU A 150 -14.98 -13.00 -18.92
C LEU A 150 -15.54 -14.18 -19.72
#